data_AF-A0A7H4PVI7-F1
#
_entry.id   AF-A0A7H4PVI7-F1
#
_cell.length_a   1.000
_cell.length_b   1.000
_cell.length_c   1.000
_cell.angle_alpha   90.00
_cell.angle_beta   90.00
_cell.angle_gamma   90.00
#
_symmetry.space_group_name_H-M   'P 1'
#
loop_
_entity.id
_entity.type
_entity.pdbx_description
1 polymer ?
#
loop_
_entity_poly.entity_id
_entity_poly.type
_entity_poly.pdbx_seq_one_letter_code
_entity_poly.pdbx_strand_id
1 'polypeptide(L)'
;MKIALLAVLCALAAGCSSSGQVDPDTMQIATAPLTCSNKTECDMWWTRARTWVTQVSTYALESASDTLIQTAGPDGGKRALAYEITKTENKDGTATIGFAAHCDSAMGCQPSPWKAGADFKRFVRGSAASASPAGQQPASAPAATMQLETGPVETTHAPAGAAVTQ
;
A
#
# COMPACT_ATOMS: atom_id res chain seq x y z
N MET A 1 33.86 27.02 -55.65
CA MET A 1 33.20 25.76 -55.25
C MET A 1 33.82 25.29 -53.93
N LYS A 2 32.99 24.84 -52.97
CA LYS A 2 33.34 24.07 -51.74
C LYS A 2 33.72 24.85 -50.46
N ILE A 3 32.79 25.59 -49.83
CA ILE A 3 32.81 25.85 -48.36
C ILE A 3 31.37 25.88 -47.81
N ALA A 4 30.51 24.96 -48.23
CA ALA A 4 29.12 24.90 -47.79
C ALA A 4 28.74 23.51 -47.27
N LEU A 5 29.62 22.88 -46.49
CA LEU A 5 29.38 21.52 -45.98
C LEU A 5 29.85 21.29 -44.54
N LEU A 6 29.72 22.28 -43.65
CA LEU A 6 30.05 22.12 -42.23
C LEU A 6 28.99 22.66 -41.25
N ALA A 7 27.78 23.00 -41.73
CA ALA A 7 26.73 23.59 -40.88
C ALA A 7 25.47 22.70 -40.71
N VAL A 8 25.51 21.42 -41.09
CA VAL A 8 24.33 20.53 -41.08
C VAL A 8 24.61 19.24 -40.29
N LEU A 9 25.17 19.33 -39.08
CA LEU A 9 25.36 18.12 -38.24
C LEU A 9 25.08 18.27 -36.73
N CYS A 10 24.68 19.44 -36.21
CA CYS A 10 24.38 19.58 -34.76
C CYS A 10 22.90 19.71 -34.39
N ALA A 11 21.95 19.51 -35.32
CA ALA A 11 20.54 19.86 -35.08
C ALA A 11 19.62 18.70 -34.62
N LEU A 12 20.14 17.50 -34.29
CA LEU A 12 19.30 16.30 -34.11
C LEU A 12 19.43 15.58 -32.76
N ALA A 13 19.87 16.26 -31.71
CA ALA A 13 19.88 15.70 -30.35
C ALA A 13 19.05 16.54 -29.35
N ALA A 14 17.91 17.08 -29.79
CA ALA A 14 16.85 17.47 -28.85
C ALA A 14 16.01 16.23 -28.50
N GLY A 15 16.63 15.23 -27.90
CA GLY A 15 15.89 14.21 -27.18
C GLY A 15 15.28 14.89 -25.96
N CYS A 16 13.97 15.16 -25.98
CA CYS A 16 13.23 15.45 -24.76
C CYS A 16 13.32 14.20 -23.89
N SER A 17 14.33 14.15 -23.02
CA SER A 17 14.45 13.10 -22.02
C SER A 17 13.21 13.15 -21.14
N SER A 18 12.31 12.18 -21.32
CA SER A 18 11.15 11.93 -20.42
C SER A 18 11.62 11.38 -19.05
N SER A 19 12.80 11.78 -18.60
CA SER A 19 13.36 11.44 -17.30
C SER A 19 12.72 12.36 -16.27
N GLY A 20 11.54 11.98 -15.80
CA GLY A 20 10.80 12.70 -14.76
C GLY A 20 9.28 12.75 -14.94
N GLN A 21 8.74 12.17 -16.02
CA GLN A 21 7.29 12.14 -16.19
C GLN A 21 6.67 11.15 -15.21
N VAL A 22 6.05 11.68 -14.16
CA VAL A 22 5.18 10.91 -13.27
C VAL A 22 3.93 10.54 -14.06
N ASP A 23 3.50 9.29 -13.91
CA ASP A 23 2.23 8.82 -14.46
C ASP A 23 1.07 9.78 -14.07
N PRO A 24 0.25 10.23 -15.03
CA PRO A 24 -0.75 11.28 -14.80
C PRO A 24 -1.81 10.87 -13.78
N ASP A 25 -2.22 9.61 -13.75
CA ASP A 25 -3.14 9.07 -12.73
C ASP A 25 -2.50 9.12 -11.33
N THR A 26 -1.23 8.74 -11.23
CA THR A 26 -0.44 8.84 -10.00
C THR A 26 -0.34 10.28 -9.52
N MET A 27 -0.08 11.24 -10.41
CA MET A 27 -0.07 12.68 -10.09
C MET A 27 -1.43 13.15 -9.58
N GLN A 28 -2.51 12.79 -10.25
CA GLN A 28 -3.86 13.20 -9.88
C GLN A 28 -4.23 12.68 -8.48
N ILE A 29 -3.96 11.40 -8.19
CA ILE A 29 -4.24 10.84 -6.87
C ILE A 29 -3.33 11.49 -5.82
N ALA A 30 -2.02 11.61 -6.10
CA ALA A 30 -1.05 12.15 -5.17
C ALA A 30 -1.21 13.66 -4.89
N THR A 31 -1.90 14.41 -5.74
CA THR A 31 -2.25 15.83 -5.50
C THR A 31 -3.63 16.02 -4.89
N ALA A 32 -4.56 15.08 -5.06
CA ALA A 32 -5.92 15.19 -4.51
C ALA A 32 -5.94 15.21 -2.96
N PRO A 33 -6.67 16.10 -2.29
CA PRO A 33 -6.73 16.14 -0.83
C PRO A 33 -7.30 14.85 -0.25
N LEU A 34 -6.80 14.46 0.92
CA LEU A 34 -7.31 13.33 1.70
C LEU A 34 -8.05 13.89 2.92
N THR A 35 -9.29 14.34 2.68
CA THR A 35 -10.17 14.92 3.70
C THR A 35 -11.27 13.93 4.05
N CYS A 36 -11.42 13.64 5.34
CA CYS A 36 -12.47 12.78 5.90
C CYS A 36 -13.67 13.62 6.36
N SER A 37 -14.86 13.07 6.35
CA SER A 37 -16.13 13.82 6.43
C SER A 37 -16.67 13.97 7.85
N ASN A 38 -16.24 13.13 8.78
CA ASN A 38 -16.70 13.13 10.17
C ASN A 38 -15.67 12.43 11.08
N LYS A 39 -15.80 12.65 12.39
CA LYS A 39 -14.88 12.08 13.39
C LYS A 39 -14.63 10.57 13.24
N THR A 40 -15.67 9.76 13.03
CA THR A 40 -15.53 8.31 12.91
C THR A 40 -14.70 7.92 11.68
N GLU A 41 -14.95 8.57 10.54
CA GLU A 41 -14.16 8.37 9.33
C GLU A 41 -12.72 8.85 9.52
N CYS A 42 -12.53 10.00 10.14
CA CYS A 42 -11.20 10.57 10.41
C CYS A 42 -10.35 9.68 11.33
N ASP A 43 -10.94 9.14 12.40
CA ASP A 43 -10.25 8.23 13.32
C ASP A 43 -9.88 6.90 12.62
N MET A 44 -10.77 6.39 11.77
CA MET A 44 -10.51 5.21 10.94
C MET A 44 -9.38 5.46 9.94
N TRP A 45 -9.43 6.57 9.20
CA TRP A 45 -8.43 6.92 8.21
C TRP A 45 -7.06 7.17 8.84
N TRP A 46 -7.02 7.79 10.01
CA TRP A 46 -5.79 7.98 10.78
C TRP A 46 -5.17 6.65 11.22
N THR A 47 -6.00 5.71 11.67
CA THR A 47 -5.57 4.34 12.01
C THR A 47 -5.00 3.60 10.80
N ARG A 48 -5.65 3.72 9.64
CA ARG A 48 -5.15 3.17 8.38
C ARG A 48 -3.85 3.82 7.95
N ALA A 49 -3.71 5.14 8.12
CA ALA A 49 -2.49 5.85 7.79
C ALA A 49 -1.30 5.32 8.60
N ARG A 50 -1.46 5.17 9.93
CA ARG A 50 -0.44 4.57 10.80
C ARG A 50 -0.09 3.15 10.36
N THR A 51 -1.11 2.33 10.09
CA THR A 51 -0.93 0.94 9.64
C THR A 51 -0.12 0.87 8.35
N TRP A 52 -0.46 1.69 7.37
CA TRP A 52 0.24 1.74 6.09
C TRP A 52 1.70 2.10 6.26
N VAL A 53 2.03 3.16 7.01
CA VAL A 53 3.42 3.58 7.25
C VAL A 53 4.21 2.44 7.92
N THR A 54 3.64 1.80 8.94
CA THR A 54 4.28 0.65 9.61
C THR A 54 4.52 -0.53 8.67
N GLN A 55 3.63 -0.76 7.69
CA GLN A 55 3.76 -1.87 6.74
C GLN A 55 4.78 -1.61 5.63
N VAL A 56 4.90 -0.37 5.16
CA VAL A 56 5.71 -0.05 3.96
C VAL A 56 7.06 0.59 4.29
N SER A 57 7.22 1.14 5.49
CA SER A 57 8.44 1.84 5.87
C SER A 57 9.59 0.87 6.16
N THR A 58 10.76 1.22 5.65
CA THR A 58 12.03 0.60 6.08
C THR A 58 12.52 1.18 7.42
N TYR A 59 12.14 2.42 7.72
CA TYR A 59 12.52 3.12 8.95
C TYR A 59 11.48 2.92 10.04
N ALA A 60 11.94 2.79 11.29
CA ALA A 60 11.06 2.71 12.45
C ALA A 60 10.24 3.99 12.63
N LEU A 61 9.09 3.87 13.29
CA LEU A 61 8.34 5.05 13.74
C LEU A 61 9.13 5.76 14.85
N GLU A 62 9.35 7.05 14.66
CA GLU A 62 9.95 7.95 15.64
C GLU A 62 8.87 8.69 16.45
N SER A 63 7.77 9.08 15.79
CA SER A 63 6.62 9.72 16.41
C SER A 63 5.31 9.13 15.90
N ALA A 64 4.34 8.96 16.80
CA ALA A 64 3.01 8.45 16.47
C ALA A 64 1.97 8.97 17.48
N SER A 65 1.51 10.21 17.26
CA SER A 65 0.49 10.89 18.06
C SER A 65 -0.88 10.90 17.35
N ASP A 66 -1.82 11.67 17.90
CA ASP A 66 -3.12 11.91 17.28
C ASP A 66 -3.05 12.81 16.04
N THR A 67 -1.94 13.53 15.84
CA THR A 67 -1.78 14.53 14.76
C THR A 67 -0.53 14.34 13.91
N LEU A 68 0.41 13.49 14.32
CA LEU A 68 1.67 13.25 13.62
C LEU A 68 2.02 11.75 13.61
N ILE A 69 2.39 11.24 12.44
CA ILE A 69 3.09 9.96 12.28
C ILE A 69 4.38 10.28 11.53
N GLN A 70 5.51 9.95 12.11
CA GLN A 70 6.82 10.23 11.53
C GLN A 70 7.72 9.02 11.70
N THR A 71 8.44 8.67 10.64
CA THR A 71 9.51 7.67 10.73
C THR A 71 10.85 8.34 10.95
N ALA A 72 11.81 7.57 11.46
CA ALA A 72 13.20 7.96 11.43
C ALA A 72 13.73 8.07 9.99
N GLY A 73 14.99 8.52 9.86
CA GLY A 73 15.70 8.58 8.59
C GLY A 73 15.28 9.74 7.68
N PRO A 74 15.77 9.79 6.43
CA PRO A 74 16.77 8.91 5.83
C PRO A 74 18.20 9.44 6.03
N ASP A 75 19.14 8.56 6.40
CA ASP A 75 20.56 8.88 6.54
C ASP A 75 21.45 8.19 5.49
N GLY A 76 22.40 8.92 4.93
CA GLY A 76 23.57 8.36 4.25
C GLY A 76 23.28 7.82 2.86
N GLY A 77 22.70 8.63 1.97
CA GLY A 77 22.62 8.30 0.55
C GLY A 77 21.46 7.37 0.17
N LYS A 78 20.57 7.03 1.11
CA LYS A 78 19.56 5.97 0.93
C LYS A 78 18.37 6.45 0.10
N ARG A 79 17.91 5.55 -0.77
CA ARG A 79 16.76 5.76 -1.65
C ARG A 79 15.41 5.42 -1.00
N ALA A 80 15.43 4.72 0.13
CA ALA A 80 14.23 4.38 0.88
C ALA A 80 13.55 5.65 1.39
N LEU A 81 12.22 5.64 1.42
CA LEU A 81 11.42 6.78 1.85
C LEU A 81 11.30 6.80 3.38
N ALA A 82 11.58 7.95 3.97
CA ALA A 82 11.05 8.37 5.27
C ALA A 82 9.71 9.08 5.05
N TYR A 83 8.85 9.00 6.05
CA TYR A 83 7.47 9.48 5.98
C TYR A 83 7.16 10.46 7.10
N GLU A 84 6.40 11.49 6.74
CA GLU A 84 5.75 12.40 7.68
C GLU A 84 4.28 12.54 7.26
N ILE A 85 3.38 12.10 8.13
CA ILE A 85 1.93 12.15 7.93
C ILE A 85 1.34 13.03 9.02
N THR A 86 0.49 13.98 8.64
CA THR A 86 -0.16 14.90 9.57
C THR A 86 -1.67 14.74 9.54
N LYS A 87 -2.34 15.01 10.67
CA LYS A 87 -3.79 15.17 10.74
C LYS A 87 -4.12 16.57 11.22
N THR A 88 -4.81 17.33 10.38
CA THR A 88 -5.25 18.69 10.70
C THR A 88 -6.76 18.71 10.78
N GLU A 89 -7.29 18.94 11.97
CA GLU A 89 -8.72 19.15 12.19
C GLU A 89 -9.18 20.45 11.52
N ASN A 90 -10.32 20.39 10.85
CA ASN A 90 -11.00 21.53 10.25
C ASN A 90 -12.11 22.02 11.18
N LYS A 91 -12.56 23.27 11.01
CA LYS A 91 -13.59 23.89 11.89
C LYS A 91 -14.98 23.28 11.77
N ASP A 92 -15.22 22.49 10.74
CA ASP A 92 -16.50 21.84 10.42
C ASP A 92 -16.59 20.39 10.92
N GLY A 93 -15.58 19.91 11.66
CA GLY A 93 -15.53 18.53 12.17
C GLY A 93 -15.01 17.51 11.17
N THR A 94 -14.55 17.97 10.00
CA THR A 94 -13.71 17.18 9.08
C THR A 94 -12.24 17.27 9.50
N ALA A 95 -11.39 16.41 8.95
CA ALA A 95 -9.95 16.55 9.08
C ALA A 95 -9.26 16.29 7.73
N THR A 96 -8.12 16.93 7.53
CA THR A 96 -7.26 16.72 6.37
C THR A 96 -6.03 15.93 6.78
N ILE A 97 -5.76 14.83 6.08
CA ILE A 97 -4.59 13.99 6.29
C ILE A 97 -3.52 14.36 5.24
N GLY A 98 -2.41 14.94 5.71
CA GLY A 98 -1.25 15.28 4.90
C GLY A 98 -0.34 14.08 4.69
N PHE A 99 0.32 14.02 3.53
CA PHE A 99 1.32 13.00 3.21
C PHE A 99 2.59 13.69 2.69
N ALA A 100 3.71 13.44 3.34
CA ALA A 100 5.03 13.78 2.86
C ALA A 100 5.93 12.55 2.91
N ALA A 101 6.77 12.41 1.90
CA ALA A 101 7.79 11.37 1.85
C ALA A 101 9.05 11.90 1.19
N HIS A 102 10.21 11.55 1.73
CA HIS A 102 11.50 11.99 1.21
C HIS A 102 12.56 10.90 1.38
N CYS A 103 13.66 11.01 0.63
CA CYS A 103 14.83 10.15 0.72
C CYS A 103 16.10 11.02 0.68
N ASP A 104 17.24 10.47 1.06
CA ASP A 104 18.52 11.15 1.04
C ASP A 104 19.38 10.60 -0.11
N SER A 105 18.93 10.70 -1.37
CA SER A 105 19.70 10.16 -2.50
C SER A 105 19.69 11.05 -3.72
N ALA A 106 20.87 11.34 -4.26
CA ALA A 106 21.03 12.10 -5.50
C ALA A 106 20.46 11.39 -6.75
N MET A 107 20.29 10.07 -6.69
CA MET A 107 19.64 9.28 -7.76
C MET A 107 18.10 9.26 -7.67
N GLY A 108 17.53 9.95 -6.66
CA GLY A 108 16.10 9.97 -6.39
C GLY A 108 15.61 8.77 -5.57
N CYS A 109 14.37 8.88 -5.09
CA CYS A 109 13.79 7.89 -4.18
C CYS A 109 13.26 6.66 -4.91
N GLN A 110 13.24 5.54 -4.19
CA GLN A 110 12.61 4.31 -4.66
C GLN A 110 11.76 3.70 -3.52
N PRO A 111 10.42 3.66 -3.67
CA PRO A 111 9.64 4.23 -4.77
C PRO A 111 9.70 5.77 -4.80
N SER A 112 9.22 6.39 -5.88
CA SER A 112 9.08 7.86 -5.92
C SER A 112 8.04 8.35 -4.89
N PRO A 113 8.18 9.55 -4.31
CA PRO A 113 7.20 10.09 -3.36
C PRO A 113 5.78 10.20 -3.94
N TRP A 114 5.65 10.48 -5.24
CA TRP A 114 4.36 10.55 -5.93
C TRP A 114 3.62 9.19 -5.92
N LYS A 115 4.32 8.13 -6.31
CA LYS A 115 3.79 6.76 -6.27
C LYS A 115 3.37 6.38 -4.85
N ALA A 116 4.23 6.64 -3.86
CA ALA A 116 3.95 6.35 -2.46
C ALA A 116 2.73 7.12 -1.94
N GLY A 117 2.59 8.41 -2.28
CA GLY A 117 1.44 9.22 -1.90
C GLY A 117 0.14 8.75 -2.55
N ALA A 118 0.17 8.30 -3.80
CA ALA A 118 -0.99 7.71 -4.45
C ALA A 118 -1.41 6.38 -3.80
N ASP A 119 -0.44 5.50 -3.50
CA ASP A 119 -0.67 4.23 -2.80
C ASP A 119 -1.24 4.46 -1.39
N PHE A 120 -0.66 5.38 -0.64
CA PHE A 120 -1.13 5.78 0.69
C PHE A 120 -2.60 6.22 0.65
N LYS A 121 -2.95 7.15 -0.23
CA LYS A 121 -4.32 7.67 -0.30
C LYS A 121 -5.34 6.60 -0.72
N ARG A 122 -4.97 5.67 -1.60
CA ARG A 122 -5.84 4.53 -1.94
C ARG A 122 -6.05 3.60 -0.75
N PHE A 123 -4.98 3.29 -0.01
CA PHE A 123 -5.06 2.45 1.17
C PHE A 123 -5.92 3.07 2.26
N VAL A 124 -5.72 4.35 2.57
CA VAL A 124 -6.46 5.05 3.63
C VAL A 124 -7.95 5.13 3.31
N ARG A 125 -8.33 5.42 2.06
CA ARG A 125 -9.73 5.42 1.63
C ARG A 125 -10.38 4.02 1.65
N GLY A 126 -9.58 2.96 1.78
CA GLY A 126 -10.07 1.58 1.67
C GLY A 126 -10.37 1.18 0.22
N SER A 127 -9.89 1.95 -0.76
CA SER A 127 -10.00 1.64 -2.18
C SER A 127 -8.87 0.71 -2.66
N ALA A 128 -7.99 0.28 -1.77
CA ALA A 128 -7.06 -0.80 -2.04
C ALA A 128 -7.82 -2.13 -1.96
N ALA A 129 -8.17 -2.69 -3.12
CA ALA A 129 -8.23 -4.14 -3.25
C ALA A 129 -6.89 -4.66 -2.71
N SER A 130 -6.95 -5.37 -1.59
CA SER A 130 -5.88 -6.10 -0.90
C SER A 130 -4.50 -5.93 -1.53
N ALA A 131 -3.72 -4.94 -1.10
CA ALA A 131 -2.29 -4.92 -1.33
C ALA A 131 -1.65 -6.01 -0.45
N SER A 132 -1.81 -7.27 -0.86
CA SER A 132 -0.99 -8.37 -0.36
C SER A 132 0.46 -8.10 -0.76
N PRO A 133 1.45 -8.28 0.13
CA PRO A 133 2.85 -8.31 -0.27
C PRO A 133 3.01 -9.42 -1.31
N ALA A 134 3.84 -9.16 -2.33
CA ALA A 134 4.11 -10.09 -3.41
C ALA A 134 4.32 -11.53 -2.89
N GLY A 135 3.45 -12.47 -3.29
CA GLY A 135 3.70 -13.90 -3.09
C GLY A 135 2.50 -14.81 -2.84
N GLN A 136 1.36 -14.33 -2.33
CA GLN A 136 0.23 -15.23 -2.00
C GLN A 136 -0.99 -14.89 -2.85
N GLN A 137 -1.03 -15.52 -4.02
CA GLN A 137 -2.27 -15.76 -4.74
C GLN A 137 -3.14 -16.65 -3.84
N PRO A 138 -4.34 -16.22 -3.40
CA PRO A 138 -5.28 -17.12 -2.75
C PRO A 138 -5.62 -18.17 -3.81
N ALA A 139 -5.16 -19.41 -3.60
CA ALA A 139 -5.62 -20.53 -4.37
C ALA A 139 -7.14 -20.54 -4.27
N SER A 140 -7.81 -20.29 -5.39
CA SER A 140 -9.24 -20.39 -5.52
C SER A 140 -9.60 -21.81 -5.09
N ALA A 141 -10.20 -21.95 -3.90
CA ALA A 141 -10.78 -23.21 -3.48
C ALA A 141 -11.86 -23.57 -4.51
N PRO A 142 -11.80 -24.72 -5.19
CA PRO A 142 -12.94 -25.16 -5.96
C PRO A 142 -14.04 -25.51 -4.95
N ALA A 143 -15.20 -24.88 -5.15
CA ALA A 143 -16.44 -25.38 -4.60
C ALA A 143 -16.80 -26.73 -5.26
N ALA A 144 -17.57 -27.54 -4.52
CA ALA A 144 -18.11 -28.88 -4.83
C ALA A 144 -17.16 -30.04 -4.47
N THR A 145 -17.59 -31.09 -3.76
CA THR A 145 -18.92 -31.74 -3.79
C THR A 145 -19.19 -32.41 -2.44
N MET A 146 -20.36 -32.17 -1.84
CA MET A 146 -20.86 -33.04 -0.76
C MET A 146 -21.20 -34.40 -1.37
N GLN A 147 -20.35 -35.40 -1.17
CA GLN A 147 -20.71 -36.80 -1.42
C GLN A 147 -21.60 -37.28 -0.28
N LEU A 148 -22.91 -37.26 -0.52
CA LEU A 148 -23.88 -38.05 0.21
C LEU A 148 -23.69 -39.51 -0.22
N GLU A 149 -22.81 -40.24 0.46
CA GLU A 149 -22.64 -41.68 0.22
C GLU A 149 -23.55 -42.45 1.18
N THR A 150 -24.75 -42.76 0.69
CA THR A 150 -25.63 -43.80 1.21
C THR A 150 -24.97 -45.17 1.03
N GLY A 151 -24.46 -45.74 2.13
CA GLY A 151 -24.03 -47.14 2.24
C GLY A 151 -24.87 -47.90 3.28
N PRO A 152 -25.00 -49.23 3.19
CA PRO A 152 -26.18 -49.97 3.65
C PRO A 152 -26.18 -50.25 5.16
N VAL A 153 -27.39 -50.33 5.71
CA VAL A 153 -27.65 -50.94 7.01
C VAL A 153 -27.29 -52.43 6.92
N GLU A 154 -26.37 -52.91 7.75
CA GLU A 154 -26.27 -54.33 8.06
C GLU A 154 -26.39 -54.50 9.58
N THR A 155 -27.58 -54.94 9.95
CA THR A 155 -27.94 -55.45 11.27
C THR A 155 -27.21 -56.79 11.47
N THR A 156 -26.67 -57.09 12.66
CA THR A 156 -26.88 -58.39 13.36
C THR A 156 -26.06 -58.55 14.66
N HIS A 157 -26.82 -58.90 15.71
CA HIS A 157 -26.52 -59.68 16.91
C HIS A 157 -25.50 -59.23 17.98
N ALA A 158 -26.07 -58.95 19.16
CA ALA A 158 -25.47 -59.25 20.46
C ALA A 158 -25.32 -60.77 20.68
N PRO A 159 -24.46 -61.22 21.61
CA PRO A 159 -25.04 -61.83 22.80
C PRO A 159 -24.37 -61.42 24.13
N ALA A 160 -25.10 -61.73 25.19
CA ALA A 160 -24.88 -61.42 26.60
C ALA A 160 -23.64 -62.09 27.23
N GLY A 161 -23.16 -61.51 28.34
CA GLY A 161 -22.31 -62.24 29.29
C GLY A 161 -21.66 -61.42 30.41
N ALA A 162 -22.39 -61.26 31.52
CA ALA A 162 -21.99 -61.32 32.94
C ALA A 162 -20.73 -60.60 33.51
N ALA A 163 -21.01 -59.80 34.56
CA ALA A 163 -20.39 -59.78 35.91
C ALA A 163 -18.96 -59.17 36.05
N VAL A 164 -18.50 -58.55 37.14
CA VAL A 164 -18.97 -58.30 38.52
C VAL A 164 -18.14 -57.13 39.09
N THR A 165 -18.71 -56.40 40.06
CA THR A 165 -18.07 -55.38 40.91
C THR A 165 -16.93 -55.93 41.79
N GLN A 166 -15.88 -55.14 41.99
CA GLN A 166 -15.27 -54.90 43.30
C GLN A 166 -14.83 -53.45 43.41
#